data_AF-A0A924G032-F1
#
_entry.id   AF-A0A924G032-F1
#
_cell.length_a   1.000
_cell.length_b   1.000
_cell.length_c   1.000
_cell.angle_alpha   90.00
_cell.angle_beta   90.00
_cell.angle_gamma   90.00
#
_symmetry.space_group_name_H-M   'P 1'
#
loop_
_entity.id
_entity.type
_entity.pdbx_description
1 polymer ?
#
loop_
_entity_poly.entity_id
_entity_poly.type
_entity_poly.pdbx_seq_one_letter_code
_entity_poly.pdbx_strand_id
1 'polypeptide(L)'
;MNEQKSQGGGPSAPFKMLGNHLKYLREQLKESVMEVSGAVEIETLDLERIEQGKERPSEDILLLLIQHYNMSDQEAVQLWELAGYDGENSPHKSKIESNATAMLQTKQTVMLLAMDVRTMYSDGVDVNINQAGVTLNFTQTTGDGQRLPVGRMGMSYEQAADVLKTLEQALLRAKYLKHQPRLSGTSPDDNNIA
;
A
#
# COMPACT_ATOMS: atom_id res chain seq x y z
N MET A 1 41.22 43.36 -28.34
CA MET A 1 41.53 41.93 -28.13
C MET A 1 40.49 41.37 -27.17
N ASN A 2 39.42 40.79 -27.71
CA ASN A 2 38.55 39.88 -26.98
C ASN A 2 39.17 38.50 -27.12
N GLU A 3 39.35 37.75 -26.05
CA GLU A 3 39.31 36.28 -26.14
C GLU A 3 38.89 35.68 -24.81
N GLN A 4 37.80 34.94 -24.92
CA GLN A 4 37.00 34.28 -23.90
C GLN A 4 37.81 33.21 -23.16
N LYS A 5 37.66 33.15 -21.83
CA LYS A 5 38.04 31.97 -21.05
C LYS A 5 36.87 31.00 -21.00
N SER A 6 37.11 29.86 -21.63
CA SER A 6 36.22 28.71 -21.86
C SER A 6 35.24 28.37 -20.73
N GLN A 7 33.97 28.28 -21.12
CA GLN A 7 32.95 27.50 -20.45
C GLN A 7 33.31 26.00 -20.57
N GLY A 8 33.56 25.33 -19.45
CA GLY A 8 33.67 23.88 -19.37
C GLY A 8 32.34 23.26 -18.95
N GLY A 9 31.42 23.08 -19.91
CA GLY A 9 30.20 22.30 -19.73
C GLY A 9 30.51 20.81 -19.79
N GLY A 10 30.96 20.22 -18.67
CA GLY A 10 30.94 18.76 -18.53
C GLY A 10 29.51 18.24 -18.59
N PRO A 11 29.27 16.97 -18.99
CA PRO A 11 27.93 16.42 -19.06
C PRO A 11 27.29 16.57 -17.68
N SER A 12 26.30 17.45 -17.58
CA SER A 12 25.56 17.67 -16.35
C SER A 12 24.97 16.32 -15.96
N ALA A 13 25.45 15.73 -14.87
CA ALA A 13 24.95 14.45 -14.41
C ALA A 13 23.42 14.57 -14.26
N PRO A 14 22.64 13.67 -14.88
CA PRO A 14 21.20 13.88 -15.06
C PRO A 14 20.43 14.00 -13.74
N PHE A 15 20.95 13.41 -12.66
CA PHE A 15 20.31 13.39 -11.34
C PHE A 15 21.06 14.24 -10.30
N LYS A 16 21.86 15.21 -10.74
CA LYS A 16 22.72 16.00 -9.83
C LYS A 16 21.94 16.73 -8.74
N MET A 17 20.74 17.23 -9.05
CA MET A 17 19.90 17.91 -8.05
C MET A 17 19.36 16.95 -6.99
N LEU A 18 18.89 15.77 -7.41
CA LEU A 18 18.46 14.69 -6.51
C LEU A 18 19.61 14.23 -5.61
N GLY A 19 20.77 13.92 -6.21
CA GLY A 19 21.94 13.44 -5.47
C GLY A 19 22.43 14.44 -4.43
N ASN A 20 22.48 15.73 -4.78
CA ASN A 20 22.83 16.79 -3.83
C ASN A 20 21.84 16.91 -2.67
N HIS A 21 20.53 16.73 -2.94
CA HIS A 21 19.51 16.80 -1.91
C HIS A 21 19.61 15.61 -0.94
N LEU A 22 19.78 14.39 -1.46
CA LEU A 22 20.01 13.19 -0.64
C LEU A 22 21.27 13.31 0.20
N LYS A 23 22.37 13.79 -0.40
CA LYS A 23 23.62 14.04 0.31
C LYS A 23 23.45 15.08 1.43
N TYR A 24 22.72 16.15 1.16
CA TYR A 24 22.44 17.19 2.17
C TYR A 24 21.70 16.59 3.36
N LEU A 25 20.66 15.79 3.12
CA LEU A 25 19.88 15.15 4.19
C LEU A 25 20.73 14.21 5.05
N ARG A 26 21.56 13.37 4.40
CA ARG A 26 22.52 12.51 5.11
C ARG A 26 23.44 13.33 6.01
N GLU A 27 24.00 14.42 5.49
CA GLU A 27 24.88 15.31 6.25
C GLU A 27 24.15 16.06 7.38
N GLN A 28 22.87 16.42 7.20
CA GLN A 28 22.04 17.01 8.26
C GLN A 28 21.83 16.06 9.44
N LEU A 29 21.59 14.77 9.16
CA LEU A 29 21.44 13.74 10.18
C LEU A 29 22.78 13.22 10.72
N LYS A 30 23.90 13.71 10.16
CA LYS A 30 25.28 13.31 10.50
C LYS A 30 25.55 11.82 10.31
N GLU A 31 24.90 11.23 9.32
CA GLU A 31 25.08 9.82 8.99
C GLU A 31 26.20 9.65 7.96
N SER A 32 26.95 8.58 8.10
CA SER A 32 27.92 8.14 7.10
C SER A 32 27.21 7.43 5.94
N VAL A 33 27.88 7.40 4.79
CA VAL A 33 27.41 6.63 3.62
C VAL A 33 27.14 5.17 4.00
N MET A 34 28.01 4.59 4.83
CA MET A 34 27.89 3.19 5.27
C MET A 34 26.62 2.94 6.10
N GLU A 35 26.26 3.85 7.00
CA GLU A 35 25.07 3.73 7.83
C GLU A 35 23.79 3.77 7.00
N VAL A 36 23.69 4.75 6.08
CA VAL A 36 22.53 4.87 5.19
C VAL A 36 22.46 3.67 4.23
N SER A 37 23.58 3.28 3.62
CA SER A 37 23.64 2.11 2.75
C SER A 37 23.19 0.83 3.46
N GLY A 38 23.55 0.64 4.73
CA GLY A 38 23.08 -0.47 5.54
C GLY A 38 21.58 -0.39 5.85
N ALA A 39 21.05 0.80 6.12
CA ALA A 39 19.64 1.02 6.43
C ALA A 39 18.71 0.80 5.23
N VAL A 40 19.18 1.12 4.01
CA VAL A 40 18.40 0.98 2.77
C VAL A 40 18.83 -0.22 1.90
N GLU A 41 19.65 -1.12 2.46
CA GLU A 41 20.06 -2.39 1.85
C GLU A 41 20.73 -2.26 0.46
N ILE A 42 21.63 -1.29 0.28
CA ILE A 42 22.42 -1.09 -0.96
C ILE A 42 23.93 -1.05 -0.70
N GLU A 43 24.72 -1.20 -1.76
CA GLU A 43 26.17 -1.03 -1.65
C GLU A 43 26.56 0.44 -1.43
N THR A 44 27.66 0.68 -0.72
CA THR A 44 28.17 2.04 -0.46
C THR A 44 28.54 2.77 -1.75
N LEU A 45 29.13 2.05 -2.71
CA LEU A 45 29.47 2.59 -4.02
C LEU A 45 28.23 3.00 -4.83
N ASP A 46 27.08 2.36 -4.60
CA ASP A 46 25.83 2.70 -5.27
C ASP A 46 25.26 4.00 -4.69
N LEU A 47 25.23 4.11 -3.36
CA LEU A 47 24.79 5.32 -2.69
C LEU A 47 25.66 6.53 -3.07
N GLU A 48 26.99 6.36 -3.15
CA GLU A 48 27.89 7.42 -3.60
C GLU A 48 27.62 7.85 -5.05
N ARG A 49 27.32 6.91 -5.95
CA ARG A 49 26.96 7.22 -7.34
C ARG A 49 25.63 7.96 -7.43
N ILE A 50 24.67 7.59 -6.59
CA ILE A 50 23.37 8.27 -6.46
C ILE A 50 23.57 9.70 -5.93
N GLU A 51 24.33 9.88 -4.85
CA GLU A 51 24.63 11.21 -4.29
C GLU A 51 25.43 12.11 -5.23
N GLN A 52 26.29 11.53 -6.07
CA GLN A 52 26.99 12.25 -7.14
C GLN A 52 26.08 12.58 -8.34
N GLY A 53 24.85 12.08 -8.36
CA GLY A 53 23.87 12.25 -9.43
C GLY A 53 24.20 11.48 -10.71
N LYS A 54 25.13 10.51 -10.64
CA LYS A 54 25.53 9.65 -11.77
C LYS A 54 24.51 8.56 -12.03
N GLU A 55 23.84 8.13 -10.98
CA GLU A 55 22.89 7.02 -11.01
C GLU A 55 21.57 7.44 -10.36
N ARG A 56 20.48 6.85 -10.84
CA ARG A 56 19.15 7.06 -10.29
C ARG A 56 18.86 5.93 -9.30
N PRO A 57 18.40 6.22 -8.08
CA PRO A 57 17.91 5.16 -7.20
C PRO A 57 16.68 4.51 -7.83
N SER A 58 16.48 3.20 -7.64
CA SER A 58 15.21 2.54 -8.00
C SER A 58 14.06 3.08 -7.14
N GLU A 59 12.81 2.79 -7.51
CA GLU A 59 11.62 3.24 -6.76
C GLU A 59 11.66 2.74 -5.32
N ASP A 60 12.00 1.46 -5.13
CA ASP A 60 12.09 0.84 -3.81
C ASP A 60 13.17 1.49 -2.95
N ILE A 61 14.36 1.75 -3.51
CA ILE A 61 15.45 2.41 -2.79
C ILE A 61 15.09 3.87 -2.46
N LEU A 62 14.44 4.58 -3.38
CA LEU A 62 14.00 5.95 -3.13
C LEU A 62 12.95 6.01 -2.01
N LEU A 63 12.04 5.04 -1.96
CA LEU A 63 11.06 4.90 -0.89
C LEU A 63 11.72 4.60 0.46
N LEU A 64 12.69 3.68 0.49
CA LEU A 64 13.46 3.37 1.70
C LEU A 64 14.23 4.59 2.21
N LEU A 65 14.83 5.39 1.32
CA LEU A 65 15.51 6.65 1.69
C LEU A 65 14.52 7.68 2.26
N ILE A 66 13.33 7.83 1.67
CA ILE A 66 12.28 8.73 2.19
C ILE A 66 11.85 8.31 3.60
N GLN A 67 11.71 7.01 3.84
CA GLN A 67 11.35 6.46 5.14
C GLN A 67 12.48 6.62 6.17
N HIS A 68 13.70 6.28 5.79
CA HIS A 68 14.90 6.39 6.63
C HIS A 68 15.12 7.83 7.09
N TYR A 69 14.98 8.80 6.18
CA TYR A 69 15.11 10.23 6.50
C TYR A 69 13.86 10.85 7.11
N ASN A 70 12.78 10.08 7.30
CA ASN A 70 11.52 10.53 7.87
C ASN A 70 11.00 11.83 7.20
N MET A 71 11.09 11.90 5.85
CA MET A 71 10.71 13.09 5.10
C MET A 71 9.19 13.32 5.15
N SER A 72 8.78 14.59 5.11
CA SER A 72 7.38 14.93 4.93
C SER A 72 6.89 14.58 3.51
N ASP A 73 5.59 14.37 3.34
CA ASP A 73 5.02 14.01 2.04
C ASP A 73 5.32 15.05 0.95
N GLN A 74 5.41 16.33 1.31
CA GLN A 74 5.76 17.40 0.35
C GLN A 74 7.20 17.26 -0.13
N GLU A 75 8.12 16.93 0.76
CA GLU A 75 9.53 16.68 0.44
C GLU A 75 9.67 15.39 -0.38
N ALA A 76 8.93 14.35 -0.02
CA ALA A 76 8.90 13.08 -0.75
C ALA A 76 8.44 13.28 -2.21
N VAL A 77 7.35 14.02 -2.45
CA VAL A 77 6.87 14.35 -3.81
C VAL A 77 7.95 15.06 -4.62
N GLN A 78 8.59 16.06 -4.04
CA GLN A 78 9.68 16.77 -4.71
C GLN A 78 10.84 15.82 -5.06
N LEU A 79 11.15 14.87 -4.18
CA LEU A 79 12.18 13.86 -4.41
C LEU A 79 11.82 12.92 -5.58
N TRP A 80 10.56 12.48 -5.67
CA TRP A 80 10.04 11.67 -6.78
C TRP A 80 10.10 12.43 -8.11
N GLU A 81 9.75 13.72 -8.11
CA GLU A 81 9.85 14.60 -9.27
C GLU A 81 11.31 14.79 -9.71
N LEU A 82 12.22 15.05 -8.76
CA LEU A 82 13.65 15.20 -9.02
C LEU A 82 14.29 13.91 -9.57
N ALA A 83 13.76 12.75 -9.18
CA ALA A 83 14.16 11.46 -9.74
C ALA A 83 13.48 11.14 -11.08
N GLY A 84 12.58 11.99 -11.57
CA GLY A 84 11.90 11.79 -12.85
C GLY A 84 10.96 10.58 -12.84
N TYR A 85 10.40 10.25 -11.67
CA TYR A 85 9.34 9.25 -11.54
C TYR A 85 7.96 9.82 -11.87
N ASP A 86 7.87 11.09 -12.28
CA ASP A 86 6.65 11.86 -12.50
C ASP A 86 5.95 11.60 -13.86
N GLY A 87 6.05 10.38 -14.40
CA GLY A 87 5.38 9.99 -15.64
C GLY A 87 3.87 9.77 -15.47
N GLU A 88 3.11 9.76 -16.57
CA GLU A 88 1.65 9.55 -16.62
C GLU A 88 1.17 8.22 -15.98
N ASN A 89 2.11 7.32 -15.68
CA ASN A 89 1.89 6.05 -14.96
C ASN A 89 2.42 6.06 -13.51
N SER A 90 2.77 7.23 -12.98
CA SER A 90 3.25 7.36 -11.61
C SER A 90 2.07 7.43 -10.64
N PRO A 91 2.01 6.55 -9.62
CA PRO A 91 0.89 6.50 -8.67
C PRO A 91 0.73 7.77 -7.82
N HIS A 92 1.62 8.75 -7.95
CA HIS A 92 1.61 10.02 -7.22
C HIS A 92 0.96 11.19 -7.98
N LYS A 93 0.94 11.19 -9.34
CA LYS A 93 0.52 12.38 -10.10
C LYS A 93 -1.00 12.59 -10.12
N SER A 94 -1.79 11.54 -9.94
CA SER A 94 -3.26 11.63 -9.91
C SER A 94 -3.84 12.13 -8.57
N LYS A 95 -3.01 12.54 -7.60
CA LYS A 95 -3.46 12.81 -6.22
C LYS A 95 -3.28 14.24 -5.72
N ILE A 96 -2.70 15.16 -6.49
CA ILE A 96 -2.28 16.47 -5.95
C ILE A 96 -3.26 17.61 -6.25
N GLU A 97 -4.11 17.54 -7.29
CA GLU A 97 -5.02 18.66 -7.61
C GLU A 97 -6.39 18.60 -6.94
N SER A 98 -6.65 17.67 -6.04
CA SER A 98 -7.97 17.56 -5.38
C SER A 98 -7.84 17.37 -3.88
N ASN A 99 -7.93 18.51 -3.18
CA ASN A 99 -8.19 18.65 -1.75
C ASN A 99 -7.04 18.35 -0.79
N ALA A 100 -6.61 19.44 -0.12
CA ALA A 100 -5.93 19.48 1.18
C ALA A 100 -6.68 18.77 2.35
N THR A 101 -7.69 17.95 2.03
CA THR A 101 -8.47 17.11 2.95
C THR A 101 -8.10 15.62 2.82
N ALA A 102 -7.41 15.21 1.75
CA ALA A 102 -7.03 13.81 1.49
C ALA A 102 -5.77 13.35 2.25
N MET A 103 -4.97 14.29 2.78
CA MET A 103 -3.73 13.96 3.50
C MET A 103 -4.00 13.33 4.89
N LEU A 104 -5.18 13.58 5.48
CA LEU A 104 -5.66 12.85 6.66
C LEU A 104 -6.10 11.42 6.33
N GLN A 105 -6.41 11.10 5.06
CA GLN A 105 -6.71 9.74 4.64
C GLN A 105 -5.43 8.95 4.33
N THR A 106 -4.34 9.54 3.84
CA THR A 106 -3.09 8.79 3.61
C THR A 106 -2.40 8.40 4.91
N LYS A 107 -2.51 9.23 5.97
CA LYS A 107 -2.11 8.85 7.33
C LYS A 107 -2.92 7.65 7.86
N GLN A 108 -4.16 7.47 7.39
CA GLN A 108 -4.95 6.27 7.66
C GLN A 108 -4.65 5.12 6.68
N THR A 109 -4.15 5.39 5.47
CA THR A 109 -3.84 4.35 4.48
C THR A 109 -2.52 3.62 4.75
N VAL A 110 -1.50 4.28 5.33
CA VAL A 110 -0.30 3.56 5.83
C VAL A 110 -0.66 2.73 7.08
N MET A 111 -1.65 3.16 7.86
CA MET A 111 -2.29 2.34 8.90
C MET A 111 -3.24 1.26 8.32
N LEU A 112 -3.59 1.33 7.03
CA LEU A 112 -4.41 0.35 6.30
C LEU A 112 -3.58 -0.68 5.54
N LEU A 113 -2.27 -0.72 5.78
CA LEU A 113 -1.42 -1.90 5.54
C LEU A 113 -1.32 -2.81 6.78
N ALA A 114 -2.02 -2.46 7.86
CA ALA A 114 -2.64 -3.47 8.70
C ALA A 114 -4.02 -3.74 8.09
N MET A 115 -4.12 -4.72 7.19
CA MET A 115 -5.42 -5.26 6.80
C MET A 115 -6.09 -5.77 8.06
N ASP A 116 -6.99 -4.95 8.59
CA ASP A 116 -7.84 -5.34 9.67
C ASP A 116 -8.85 -6.35 9.11
N VAL A 117 -8.49 -7.63 9.15
CA VAL A 117 -9.35 -8.76 8.78
C VAL A 117 -10.43 -8.97 9.86
N ARG A 118 -10.98 -7.88 10.40
CA ARG A 118 -12.13 -7.96 11.29
C ARG A 118 -13.37 -8.22 10.45
N THR A 119 -14.01 -9.36 10.71
CA THR A 119 -15.34 -9.65 10.17
C THR A 119 -16.31 -8.60 10.70
N MET A 120 -16.69 -7.66 9.85
CA MET A 120 -17.70 -6.65 10.16
C MET A 120 -19.08 -7.23 9.85
N TYR A 121 -19.96 -7.22 10.85
CA TYR A 121 -21.34 -7.66 10.66
C TYR A 121 -22.16 -6.52 10.06
N SER A 122 -22.64 -6.72 8.84
CA SER A 122 -23.61 -5.84 8.19
C SER A 122 -25.03 -6.22 8.59
N ASP A 123 -25.89 -5.23 8.79
CA ASP A 123 -27.33 -5.44 8.96
C ASP A 123 -28.11 -5.26 7.65
N GLY A 124 -27.47 -4.67 6.62
CA GLY A 124 -28.05 -4.45 5.30
C GLY A 124 -27.07 -4.75 4.16
N VAL A 125 -27.65 -5.15 3.02
CA VAL A 125 -26.93 -5.25 1.74
C VAL A 125 -27.75 -4.54 0.66
N ASP A 126 -27.10 -3.60 -0.04
CA ASP A 126 -27.65 -2.89 -1.18
C ASP A 126 -26.93 -3.37 -2.45
N VAL A 127 -27.69 -3.94 -3.38
CA VAL A 127 -27.17 -4.47 -4.65
C VAL A 127 -27.43 -3.45 -5.75
N ASN A 128 -26.37 -3.02 -6.43
CA ASN A 128 -26.44 -2.16 -7.60
C ASN A 128 -25.91 -2.90 -8.83
N ILE A 129 -26.67 -2.83 -9.93
CA ILE A 129 -26.32 -3.49 -11.19
C ILE A 129 -26.17 -2.41 -12.26
N ASN A 130 -25.04 -2.40 -12.95
CA ASN A 130 -24.74 -1.47 -14.03
C ASN A 130 -24.04 -2.18 -15.19
N GLN A 131 -23.75 -1.47 -16.27
CA GLN A 131 -23.09 -2.06 -17.44
C GLN A 131 -21.70 -2.62 -17.13
N ALA A 132 -21.02 -2.13 -16.09
CA ALA A 132 -19.72 -2.60 -15.66
C ALA A 132 -19.79 -3.87 -14.77
N GLY A 133 -20.97 -4.23 -14.24
CA GLY A 133 -21.17 -5.43 -13.44
C GLY A 133 -22.11 -5.23 -12.24
N VAL A 134 -21.82 -5.93 -11.15
CA VAL A 134 -22.61 -5.94 -9.92
C VAL A 134 -21.77 -5.36 -8.78
N THR A 135 -22.37 -4.50 -7.98
CA THR A 135 -21.76 -3.97 -6.75
C THR A 135 -22.64 -4.29 -5.56
N LEU A 136 -22.07 -4.98 -4.58
CA LEU A 136 -22.67 -5.23 -3.27
C LEU A 136 -22.14 -4.18 -2.28
N ASN A 137 -23.04 -3.42 -1.67
CA ASN A 137 -22.73 -2.49 -0.59
C ASN A 137 -23.28 -3.04 0.70
N PHE A 138 -22.41 -3.40 1.62
CA PHE A 138 -22.77 -3.83 2.96
C PHE A 138 -22.82 -2.59 3.86
N THR A 139 -23.95 -2.40 4.53
CA THR A 139 -24.18 -1.27 5.44
C THR A 139 -24.46 -1.76 6.85
N GLN A 140 -24.19 -0.89 7.82
CA GLN A 140 -24.53 -1.06 9.23
C GLN A 140 -25.29 0.18 9.70
N THR A 141 -26.44 0.00 10.31
CA THR A 141 -27.19 1.09 10.94
C THR A 141 -26.54 1.47 12.27
N THR A 142 -26.17 2.73 12.42
CA THR A 142 -25.65 3.24 13.70
C THR A 142 -26.78 3.64 14.65
N GLY A 143 -26.44 3.91 15.92
CA GLY A 143 -27.41 4.32 16.93
C GLY A 143 -28.25 5.56 16.56
N ASP A 144 -27.76 6.38 15.64
CA ASP A 144 -28.44 7.58 15.13
C ASP A 144 -29.33 7.29 13.90
N GLY A 145 -29.53 6.02 13.54
CA GLY A 145 -30.36 5.59 12.41
C GLY A 145 -29.72 5.82 11.03
N GLN A 146 -28.47 6.30 10.98
CA GLN A 146 -27.72 6.48 9.74
C GLN A 146 -27.12 5.15 9.29
N ARG A 147 -27.23 4.85 7.99
CA ARG A 147 -26.60 3.67 7.39
C ARG A 147 -25.17 4.00 6.99
N LEU A 148 -24.20 3.39 7.67
CA LEU A 148 -22.78 3.51 7.32
C LEU A 148 -22.33 2.34 6.45
N PRO A 149 -21.65 2.57 5.32
CA PRO A 149 -21.07 1.48 4.53
C PRO A 149 -19.91 0.84 5.30
N VAL A 150 -20.00 -0.47 5.51
CA VAL A 150 -18.96 -1.28 6.18
C VAL A 150 -18.15 -2.14 5.21
N GLY A 151 -18.64 -2.33 3.98
CA GLY A 151 -17.89 -3.02 2.94
C GLY A 151 -18.51 -2.81 1.55
N ARG A 152 -17.67 -2.77 0.52
CA ARG A 152 -18.10 -2.69 -0.88
C ARG A 152 -17.37 -3.73 -1.70
N MET A 153 -18.12 -4.52 -2.47
CA MET A 153 -17.56 -5.53 -3.37
C MET A 153 -18.13 -5.32 -4.77
N GLY A 154 -17.26 -4.95 -5.71
CA GLY A 154 -17.58 -4.90 -7.14
C GLY A 154 -17.15 -6.21 -7.81
N MET A 155 -17.98 -6.73 -8.70
CA MET A 155 -17.74 -7.98 -9.42
C MET A 155 -18.36 -7.92 -10.82
N SER A 156 -17.76 -8.63 -11.77
CA SER A 156 -18.41 -8.87 -13.07
C SER A 156 -19.64 -9.77 -12.92
N TYR A 157 -20.48 -9.82 -13.96
CA TYR A 157 -21.65 -10.70 -13.97
C TYR A 157 -21.30 -12.18 -13.80
N GLU A 158 -20.21 -12.63 -14.42
CA GLU A 158 -19.74 -14.02 -14.31
C GLU A 158 -19.28 -14.33 -12.88
N GLN A 159 -18.49 -13.44 -12.30
CA GLN A 159 -18.06 -13.57 -10.90
C GLN A 159 -19.23 -13.56 -9.92
N ALA A 160 -20.26 -12.75 -10.18
CA ALA A 160 -21.47 -12.74 -9.37
C ALA A 160 -22.22 -14.07 -9.41
N ALA A 161 -22.29 -14.71 -10.58
CA ALA A 161 -22.92 -16.01 -10.74
C ALA A 161 -22.15 -17.12 -9.98
N ASP A 162 -20.82 -17.10 -10.02
CA ASP A 162 -19.98 -18.05 -9.28
C ASP A 162 -20.08 -17.87 -7.77
N VAL A 163 -20.12 -16.62 -7.30
CA VAL A 163 -20.34 -16.29 -5.88
C VAL A 163 -21.70 -16.80 -5.43
N LEU A 164 -22.75 -16.57 -6.21
CA LEU A 164 -24.10 -17.03 -5.91
C LEU A 164 -24.14 -18.56 -5.75
N LYS A 165 -23.59 -19.30 -6.73
CA LYS A 165 -23.54 -20.77 -6.70
C LYS A 165 -22.79 -21.29 -5.46
N THR A 166 -21.66 -20.66 -5.13
CA THR A 166 -20.85 -21.05 -3.97
C THR A 166 -21.59 -20.79 -2.67
N LEU A 167 -22.25 -19.64 -2.56
CA LEU A 167 -23.04 -19.26 -1.40
C LEU A 167 -24.22 -20.22 -1.19
N GLU A 168 -24.94 -20.57 -2.25
CA GLU A 168 -26.03 -21.56 -2.20
C GLU A 168 -25.54 -22.92 -1.69
N GLN A 169 -24.43 -23.43 -2.22
CA GLN A 169 -23.85 -24.69 -1.78
C GLN A 169 -23.43 -24.65 -0.30
N ALA A 170 -22.82 -23.56 0.14
CA ALA A 170 -22.42 -23.37 1.53
C ALA A 170 -23.63 -23.35 2.48
N LEU A 171 -24.70 -22.62 2.10
CA LEU A 171 -25.94 -22.53 2.88
C LEU A 171 -26.66 -23.89 2.95
N LEU A 172 -26.74 -24.62 1.84
CA LEU A 172 -27.30 -25.97 1.81
C LEU A 172 -26.51 -26.90 2.74
N ARG A 173 -25.19 -26.91 2.63
CA ARG A 173 -24.32 -27.72 3.49
C ARG A 173 -24.52 -27.40 4.98
N ALA A 174 -24.59 -26.12 5.34
CA ALA A 174 -24.84 -25.69 6.71
C ALA A 174 -26.20 -26.15 7.24
N LYS A 175 -27.24 -26.13 6.39
CA LYS A 175 -28.59 -26.60 6.73
C LYS A 175 -28.62 -28.12 6.98
N TYR A 176 -27.96 -28.91 6.15
CA TYR A 176 -28.03 -30.38 6.21
C TYR A 176 -27.01 -31.03 7.16
N LEU A 177 -25.86 -30.41 7.45
CA LEU A 177 -24.88 -30.96 8.40
C LEU A 177 -25.21 -30.70 9.88
N LYS A 178 -26.11 -29.76 10.20
CA LYS A 178 -26.59 -29.54 11.58
C LYS A 178 -27.44 -30.69 12.15
N HIS A 179 -27.74 -31.72 11.36
CA HIS A 179 -28.64 -32.82 11.75
C HIS A 179 -27.96 -34.19 11.83
N GLN A 180 -26.64 -34.26 11.95
CA GLN A 180 -25.99 -35.50 12.40
C GLN A 180 -25.92 -35.51 13.92
N PRO A 181 -26.82 -36.21 14.64
CA PRO A 181 -26.63 -36.48 16.05
C PRO A 181 -25.30 -37.22 16.19
N ARG A 182 -24.41 -36.66 17.01
CA ARG A 182 -23.17 -37.34 17.40
C ARG A 182 -23.60 -38.62 18.12
N LEU A 183 -23.41 -39.76 17.47
CA LEU A 183 -23.49 -41.06 18.14
C LEU A 183 -22.38 -41.05 19.21
N SER A 184 -22.79 -40.87 20.46
CA SER A 184 -21.95 -41.05 21.64
C SER A 184 -21.53 -42.50 21.71
N GLY A 185 -20.35 -42.81 21.17
CA GLY A 185 -19.69 -44.09 21.40
C GLY A 185 -19.27 -44.19 22.85
N THR A 186 -20.10 -44.80 23.69
CA THR A 186 -19.65 -45.38 24.96
C THR A 186 -18.62 -46.45 24.64
N SER A 187 -17.33 -46.18 24.90
CA SER A 187 -16.33 -47.25 24.96
C SER A 187 -16.37 -47.90 26.34
N PRO A 188 -16.12 -49.21 26.43
CA PRO A 188 -16.33 -50.00 27.64
C PRO A 188 -15.23 -49.69 28.66
N ASP A 189 -15.62 -49.64 29.93
CA ASP A 189 -14.71 -49.66 31.07
C ASP A 189 -13.84 -50.92 31.04
N ASP A 190 -12.61 -50.78 30.54
CA ASP A 190 -11.51 -51.71 30.81
C ASP A 190 -10.39 -50.90 31.46
N ASN A 191 -10.38 -50.87 32.79
CA ASN A 191 -9.17 -50.65 33.56
C ASN A 191 -9.23 -51.41 34.90
N ASN A 192 -8.93 -52.69 34.76
CA ASN A 192 -8.36 -53.56 35.77
C ASN A 192 -6.96 -53.05 36.17
N ILE A 193 -6.75 -52.59 37.41
CA ILE A 193 -5.45 -52.67 38.09
C ILE A 193 -5.64 -52.87 39.61
N ALA A 194 -5.17 -54.02 40.07
CA ALA A 194 -4.66 -54.40 41.41
C ALA A 194 -5.61 -54.43 42.63
#